data_AF-A0A7W0NL92-F1
#
_entry.id   AF-A0A7W0NL92-F1
#
_cell.length_a   1.000
_cell.length_b   1.000
_cell.length_c   1.000
_cell.angle_alpha   90.00
_cell.angle_beta   90.00
_cell.angle_gamma   90.00
#
_symmetry.space_group_name_H-M   'P 1'
#
loop_
_entity.id
_entity.type
_entity.pdbx_description
1 polymer ?
#
loop_
_entity_poly.entity_id
_entity_poly.type
_entity_poly.pdbx_seq_one_letter_code
_entity_poly.pdbx_strand_id
1 'polypeptide(L)'
;SKVACGVTGPRGNNNPGAARASTSPLAFLRAMKTAGATGFAAYAHHPYYGGPSETPSTAPPRPPRGQLPTAVTLGNLNVLIAEVTRLYGKKRIWLTEYGYQTNPPDRIFGVSFVNQARYLTEAYGIAKRHPRIDMFLWFLLRDEQRAASQGWESGLLTAAGKRKPSFAAFQRLRG
;
A
#
# COMPACT_ATOMS: atom_id res chain seq x y z
N SER A 1 8.15 -11.11 21.18
CA SER A 1 7.38 -10.16 20.34
C SER A 1 7.72 -10.38 18.86
N LYS A 2 6.77 -10.19 17.93
CA LYS A 2 7.05 -10.20 16.48
C LYS A 2 7.36 -8.77 16.01
N VAL A 3 8.49 -8.57 15.34
CA VAL A 3 8.92 -7.26 14.82
C VAL A 3 8.90 -7.29 13.29
N ALA A 4 8.34 -6.24 12.68
CA ALA A 4 8.40 -6.03 11.24
C ALA A 4 9.38 -4.90 10.88
N CYS A 5 9.91 -4.96 9.67
CA CYS A 5 10.75 -3.92 9.05
C CYS A 5 10.12 -3.45 7.74
N GLY A 6 10.79 -2.57 6.99
CA GLY A 6 10.33 -2.14 5.68
C GLY A 6 9.47 -0.88 5.78
N VAL A 7 8.20 -1.01 6.15
CA VAL A 7 7.20 0.10 6.26
C VAL A 7 7.31 1.07 5.07
N THR A 8 7.57 0.51 3.89
CA THR A 8 7.92 1.30 2.69
C THR A 8 6.66 1.73 1.97
N GLY A 9 6.63 2.96 1.46
CA GLY A 9 5.65 3.39 0.47
C GLY A 9 5.90 2.74 -0.91
N PRO A 10 5.00 2.96 -1.88
CA PRO A 10 5.02 2.22 -3.13
C PRO A 10 6.06 2.72 -4.14
N ARG A 11 6.57 3.94 -3.96
CA ARG A 11 7.42 4.66 -4.92
C ARG A 11 8.46 5.50 -4.17
N GLY A 12 9.51 5.90 -4.88
CA GLY A 12 10.51 6.86 -4.43
C GLY A 12 11.40 7.27 -5.59
N ASN A 13 11.95 8.48 -5.54
CA ASN A 13 12.77 9.01 -6.64
C ASN A 13 14.18 8.41 -6.69
N ASN A 14 14.62 7.73 -5.62
CA ASN A 14 15.97 7.17 -5.47
C ASN A 14 17.07 8.19 -5.78
N ASN A 15 16.79 9.48 -5.56
CA ASN A 15 17.70 10.57 -5.84
C ASN A 15 18.03 11.29 -4.53
N PRO A 16 19.18 11.01 -3.91
CA PRO A 16 19.56 11.64 -2.64
C PRO A 16 19.81 13.15 -2.77
N GLY A 17 20.06 13.66 -4.00
CA GLY A 17 20.23 15.09 -4.25
C GLY A 17 18.93 15.87 -4.49
N ALA A 18 17.76 15.20 -4.50
CA ALA A 18 16.49 15.88 -4.69
C ALA A 18 16.07 16.65 -3.43
N ALA A 19 15.43 17.81 -3.60
CA ALA A 19 14.90 18.62 -2.48
C ALA A 19 13.94 17.84 -1.56
N ARG A 20 13.25 16.83 -2.11
CA ARG A 20 12.48 15.85 -1.37
C ARG A 20 12.95 14.45 -1.73
N ALA A 21 14.13 14.07 -1.24
CA ALA A 21 14.69 12.74 -1.46
C ALA A 21 13.77 11.64 -0.88
N SER A 22 13.62 10.55 -1.63
CA SER A 22 12.81 9.40 -1.20
C SER A 22 13.36 8.11 -1.80
N THR A 23 13.13 6.99 -1.13
CA THR A 23 13.60 5.67 -1.58
C THR A 23 12.43 4.77 -1.94
N SER A 24 12.50 4.18 -3.11
CA SER A 24 11.54 3.17 -3.58
C SER A 24 11.70 1.84 -2.82
N PRO A 25 10.64 1.02 -2.73
CA PRO A 25 10.62 -0.15 -1.86
C PRO A 25 11.71 -1.20 -2.17
N LEU A 26 11.97 -1.50 -3.45
CA LEU A 26 13.01 -2.48 -3.80
C LEU A 26 14.43 -1.92 -3.57
N ALA A 27 14.63 -0.62 -3.81
CA ALA A 27 15.92 0.02 -3.53
C ALA A 27 16.21 0.01 -2.02
N PHE A 28 15.20 0.36 -1.21
CA PHE A 28 15.30 0.32 0.25
C PHE A 28 15.60 -1.10 0.75
N LEU A 29 14.83 -2.10 0.31
CA LEU A 29 15.00 -3.50 0.72
C LEU A 29 16.42 -4.03 0.44
N ARG A 30 16.99 -3.69 -0.72
CA ARG A 30 18.37 -4.05 -1.09
C ARG A 30 19.39 -3.33 -0.22
N ALA A 31 19.25 -2.01 -0.04
CA ALA A 31 20.14 -1.22 0.81
C ALA A 31 20.10 -1.71 2.27
N MET A 32 18.91 -2.01 2.78
CA MET A 32 18.70 -2.58 4.11
C MET A 32 19.47 -3.90 4.28
N LYS A 33 19.49 -4.76 3.25
CA LYS A 33 20.28 -6.00 3.29
C LYS A 33 21.78 -5.72 3.31
N THR A 34 22.24 -4.83 2.44
CA THR A 34 23.65 -4.43 2.37
C THR A 34 24.14 -3.84 3.69
N ALA A 35 23.28 -3.09 4.39
CA ALA A 35 23.56 -2.54 5.72
C ALA A 35 23.56 -3.59 6.86
N GLY A 36 23.35 -4.88 6.57
CA GLY A 36 23.46 -5.95 7.55
C GLY A 36 22.21 -6.19 8.41
N ALA A 37 21.05 -5.64 8.04
CA ALA A 37 19.84 -5.82 8.83
C ALA A 37 19.41 -7.31 8.89
N THR A 38 19.05 -7.79 10.08
CA THR A 38 18.59 -9.17 10.32
C THR A 38 17.51 -9.20 11.42
N GLY A 39 17.07 -10.38 11.85
CA GLY A 39 16.26 -10.56 13.06
C GLY A 39 14.75 -10.26 12.98
N PHE A 40 14.24 -9.71 11.87
CA PHE A 40 12.81 -9.41 11.73
C PHE A 40 11.95 -10.63 11.37
N ALA A 41 10.68 -10.61 11.79
CA ALA A 41 9.69 -11.66 11.56
C ALA A 41 8.95 -11.49 10.23
N ALA A 42 8.69 -10.24 9.82
CA ALA A 42 7.96 -9.91 8.61
C ALA A 42 8.54 -8.67 7.93
N TYR A 43 8.39 -8.59 6.60
CA TYR A 43 8.61 -7.35 5.85
C TYR A 43 7.27 -6.65 5.65
N ALA A 44 7.15 -5.41 6.09
CA ALA A 44 5.96 -4.59 5.96
C ALA A 44 6.06 -3.63 4.75
N HIS A 45 4.94 -3.40 4.09
CA HIS A 45 4.86 -2.54 2.91
C HIS A 45 3.47 -1.90 2.80
N HIS A 46 3.42 -0.66 2.31
CA HIS A 46 2.21 0.12 2.09
C HIS A 46 1.98 0.26 0.57
N PRO A 47 1.33 -0.72 -0.09
CA PRO A 47 1.32 -0.84 -1.55
C PRO A 47 0.32 0.10 -2.25
N TYR A 48 0.21 1.35 -1.77
CA TYR A 48 -0.78 2.33 -2.22
C TYR A 48 -0.76 2.58 -3.74
N TYR A 49 -1.94 2.90 -4.25
CA TYR A 49 -2.15 3.42 -5.59
C TYR A 49 -1.48 4.80 -5.77
N GLY A 50 -1.17 5.15 -7.01
CA GLY A 50 -0.50 6.40 -7.39
C GLY A 50 -1.38 7.43 -8.10
N GLY A 51 -2.60 7.06 -8.51
CA GLY A 51 -3.52 7.96 -9.20
C GLY A 51 -4.96 7.44 -9.27
N PRO A 52 -5.97 8.31 -9.46
CA PRO A 52 -7.39 7.97 -9.31
C PRO A 52 -7.90 6.90 -10.31
N SER A 53 -7.18 6.67 -11.41
CA SER A 53 -7.48 5.63 -12.40
C SER A 53 -6.87 4.26 -12.04
N GLU A 54 -5.94 4.19 -11.09
CA GLU A 54 -5.29 2.94 -10.71
C GLU A 54 -6.23 2.06 -9.87
N THR A 55 -6.40 0.80 -10.28
CA THR A 55 -7.09 -0.26 -9.55
C THR A 55 -6.12 -1.04 -8.64
N PRO A 56 -6.60 -1.88 -7.71
CA PRO A 56 -5.75 -2.74 -6.88
C PRO A 56 -4.79 -3.64 -7.68
N SER A 57 -5.19 -4.01 -8.89
CA SER A 57 -4.42 -4.83 -9.83
C SER A 57 -3.50 -4.02 -10.75
N THR A 58 -3.52 -2.68 -10.68
CA THR A 58 -2.69 -1.83 -11.52
C THR A 58 -1.23 -1.85 -11.06
N ALA A 59 -0.34 -2.29 -11.94
CA ALA A 59 1.11 -2.25 -11.70
C ALA A 59 1.65 -0.82 -11.89
N PRO A 60 2.79 -0.47 -11.26
CA PRO A 60 3.43 0.82 -11.51
C PRO A 60 3.80 0.97 -12.99
N PRO A 61 3.78 2.20 -13.54
CA PRO A 61 4.27 2.43 -14.89
C PRO A 61 5.75 2.06 -15.02
N ARG A 62 6.20 1.82 -16.25
CA ARG A 62 7.62 1.61 -16.52
C ARG A 62 8.42 2.84 -16.07
N PRO A 63 9.57 2.65 -15.41
CA PRO A 63 10.40 3.76 -15.02
C PRO A 63 10.98 4.46 -16.27
N PRO A 64 11.44 5.73 -16.15
CA PRO A 64 12.18 6.40 -17.20
C PRO A 64 13.38 5.58 -17.70
N ARG A 65 13.80 5.82 -18.94
CA ARG A 65 14.96 5.13 -19.54
C ARG A 65 16.19 5.28 -18.64
N GLY A 66 16.88 4.17 -18.37
CA GLY A 66 18.06 4.13 -17.53
C GLY A 66 17.79 3.96 -16.03
N GLN A 67 16.52 3.96 -15.59
CA GLN A 67 16.16 3.69 -14.19
C GLN A 67 15.68 2.25 -13.99
N LEU A 68 15.99 1.67 -12.83
CA LEU A 68 15.53 0.33 -12.45
C LEU A 68 14.06 0.35 -11.98
N PRO A 69 13.24 -0.64 -12.37
CA PRO A 69 11.86 -0.75 -11.91
C PRO A 69 11.84 -1.16 -10.43
N THR A 70 11.73 -0.18 -9.55
CA THR A 70 11.89 -0.36 -8.10
C THR A 70 10.63 0.00 -7.29
N ALA A 71 9.60 0.49 -7.97
CA ALA A 71 8.28 0.74 -7.40
C ALA A 71 7.47 -0.55 -7.22
N VAL A 72 6.68 -0.60 -6.16
CA VAL A 72 5.79 -1.71 -5.84
C VAL A 72 4.43 -1.16 -5.41
N THR A 73 3.39 -1.45 -6.17
CA THR A 73 1.98 -1.29 -5.77
C THR A 73 1.41 -2.66 -5.45
N LEU A 74 0.11 -2.72 -5.12
CA LEU A 74 -0.53 -4.00 -4.90
C LEU A 74 -0.56 -4.84 -6.19
N GLY A 75 -0.66 -4.20 -7.36
CA GLY A 75 -0.73 -4.86 -8.66
C GLY A 75 0.53 -5.62 -9.07
N ASN A 76 1.69 -5.30 -8.49
CA ASN A 76 2.94 -6.04 -8.73
C ASN A 76 3.60 -6.55 -7.43
N LEU A 77 2.83 -6.75 -6.37
CA LEU A 77 3.35 -7.12 -5.04
C LEU A 77 4.26 -8.37 -5.06
N ASN A 78 4.02 -9.30 -6.01
CA ASN A 78 4.86 -10.49 -6.20
C ASN A 78 6.35 -10.17 -6.43
N VAL A 79 6.67 -9.01 -7.01
CA VAL A 79 8.07 -8.58 -7.20
C VAL A 79 8.76 -8.33 -5.86
N LEU A 80 8.09 -7.66 -4.92
CA LEU A 80 8.60 -7.47 -3.56
C LEU A 80 8.75 -8.79 -2.84
N ILE A 81 7.73 -9.65 -2.94
CA ILE A 81 7.71 -10.98 -2.32
C ILE A 81 8.89 -11.82 -2.81
N ALA A 82 9.17 -11.83 -4.11
CA ALA A 82 10.30 -12.52 -4.69
C ALA A 82 11.63 -11.95 -4.14
N GLU A 83 11.76 -10.62 -4.08
CA GLU A 83 12.99 -9.98 -3.61
C GLU A 83 13.26 -10.21 -2.11
N VAL A 84 12.22 -10.15 -1.27
CA VAL A 84 12.32 -10.52 0.14
C VAL A 84 12.78 -11.97 0.27
N THR A 85 12.28 -12.86 -0.60
CA THR A 85 12.69 -14.28 -0.62
C THR A 85 14.17 -14.42 -0.94
N ARG A 86 14.62 -13.72 -1.97
CA ARG A 86 16.00 -13.76 -2.43
C ARG A 86 16.98 -13.29 -1.35
N LEU A 87 16.62 -12.26 -0.58
CA LEU A 87 17.52 -11.62 0.38
C LEU A 87 17.43 -12.18 1.81
N TYR A 88 16.26 -12.69 2.19
CA TYR A 88 15.93 -13.04 3.58
C TYR A 88 15.16 -14.37 3.73
N GLY A 89 14.94 -15.12 2.65
CA GLY A 89 14.15 -16.34 2.66
C GLY A 89 12.64 -16.09 2.77
N LYS A 90 11.87 -17.14 3.07
CA LYS A 90 10.39 -17.12 3.07
C LYS A 90 9.77 -16.35 4.26
N LYS A 91 10.13 -15.08 4.43
CA LYS A 91 9.56 -14.19 5.45
C LYS A 91 8.08 -13.90 5.19
N ARG A 92 7.35 -13.61 6.27
CA ARG A 92 5.97 -13.09 6.20
C ARG A 92 5.97 -11.69 5.61
N ILE A 93 4.85 -11.31 5.02
CA ILE A 93 4.63 -10.02 4.38
C ILE A 93 3.43 -9.38 5.05
N TRP A 94 3.59 -8.19 5.59
CA TRP A 94 2.51 -7.46 6.25
C TRP A 94 2.14 -6.25 5.42
N LEU A 95 0.85 -6.11 5.10
CA LEU A 95 0.30 -4.93 4.46
C LEU A 95 -0.31 -4.07 5.57
N THR A 96 0.53 -3.24 6.19
CA THR A 96 0.20 -2.49 7.41
C THR A 96 -0.60 -1.22 7.14
N GLU A 97 -0.64 -0.76 5.89
CA GLU A 97 -1.52 0.30 5.45
C GLU A 97 -1.95 0.08 4.00
N TYR A 98 -3.24 0.20 3.74
CA TYR A 98 -3.80 0.24 2.40
C TYR A 98 -5.16 0.95 2.39
N GLY A 99 -5.50 1.65 1.31
CA GLY A 99 -6.77 2.35 1.21
C GLY A 99 -6.90 3.15 -0.08
N TYR A 100 -8.12 3.61 -0.35
CA TYR A 100 -8.46 4.50 -1.46
C TYR A 100 -9.24 5.69 -0.93
N GLN A 101 -8.80 6.91 -1.23
CA GLN A 101 -9.55 8.13 -0.91
C GLN A 101 -10.88 8.17 -1.69
N THR A 102 -11.86 8.91 -1.18
CA THR A 102 -13.15 9.06 -1.84
C THR A 102 -13.47 10.47 -2.29
N ASN A 103 -14.17 10.57 -3.41
CA ASN A 103 -14.83 11.78 -3.91
C ASN A 103 -16.35 11.66 -3.71
N PRO A 104 -17.02 12.63 -3.05
CA PRO A 104 -16.44 13.74 -2.28
C PRO A 104 -15.71 13.28 -1.00
N PRO A 105 -14.80 14.09 -0.45
CA PRO A 105 -14.51 15.46 -0.87
C PRO A 105 -13.32 15.60 -1.82
N ASP A 106 -12.44 14.61 -1.94
CA ASP A 106 -11.25 14.70 -2.79
C ASP A 106 -11.61 14.51 -4.26
N ARG A 107 -11.65 15.61 -5.02
CA ARG A 107 -11.96 15.62 -6.46
C ARG A 107 -10.77 15.29 -7.36
N ILE A 108 -9.56 15.16 -6.80
CA ILE A 108 -8.32 14.98 -7.55
C ILE A 108 -7.87 13.51 -7.49
N PHE A 109 -7.74 12.94 -6.29
CA PHE A 109 -7.29 11.55 -6.10
C PHE A 109 -8.39 10.60 -5.61
N GLY A 110 -9.55 11.13 -5.24
CA GLY A 110 -10.66 10.34 -4.71
C GLY A 110 -11.38 9.53 -5.77
N VAL A 111 -11.63 8.25 -5.47
CA VAL A 111 -12.51 7.39 -6.26
C VAL A 111 -13.96 7.51 -5.78
N SER A 112 -14.93 7.01 -6.55
CA SER A 112 -16.32 6.96 -6.06
C SER A 112 -16.45 6.04 -4.84
N PHE A 113 -17.46 6.28 -4.00
CA PHE A 113 -17.73 5.45 -2.81
C PHE A 113 -17.96 3.97 -3.17
N VAL A 114 -18.58 3.72 -4.32
CA VAL A 114 -18.82 2.37 -4.85
C VAL A 114 -17.49 1.73 -5.28
N ASN A 115 -16.62 2.47 -5.97
CA ASN A 115 -15.31 1.98 -6.35
C ASN A 115 -14.44 1.69 -5.12
N GLN A 116 -14.49 2.52 -4.07
CA GLN A 116 -13.76 2.25 -2.83
C GLN A 116 -14.17 0.88 -2.23
N ALA A 117 -15.46 0.57 -2.17
CA ALA A 117 -15.95 -0.71 -1.66
C ALA A 117 -15.52 -1.91 -2.54
N ARG A 118 -15.57 -1.74 -3.86
CA ARG A 118 -15.11 -2.75 -4.82
C ARG A 118 -13.61 -3.00 -4.68
N TYR A 119 -12.80 -1.94 -4.64
CA TYR A 119 -11.35 -2.01 -4.51
C TYR A 119 -10.90 -2.58 -3.17
N LEU A 120 -11.62 -2.29 -2.08
CA LEU A 120 -11.39 -2.93 -0.79
C LEU A 120 -11.52 -4.45 -0.90
N THR A 121 -12.59 -4.93 -1.54
CA THR A 121 -12.84 -6.38 -1.71
C THR A 121 -11.80 -7.03 -2.63
N GLU A 122 -11.46 -6.37 -3.74
CA GLU A 122 -10.43 -6.85 -4.69
C GLU A 122 -9.05 -6.91 -4.03
N ALA A 123 -8.65 -5.86 -3.32
CA ALA A 123 -7.36 -5.77 -2.64
C ALA A 123 -7.20 -6.83 -1.55
N TYR A 124 -8.23 -7.02 -0.73
CA TYR A 124 -8.25 -8.09 0.26
C TYR A 124 -8.15 -9.47 -0.41
N GLY A 125 -8.85 -9.67 -1.53
CA GLY A 125 -8.75 -10.90 -2.32
C GLY A 125 -7.34 -11.16 -2.85
N ILE A 126 -6.63 -10.14 -3.34
CA ILE A 126 -5.23 -10.24 -3.76
C ILE A 126 -4.35 -10.66 -2.58
N ALA A 127 -4.48 -9.97 -1.44
CA ALA A 127 -3.71 -10.26 -0.24
C ALA A 127 -3.95 -11.70 0.26
N LYS A 128 -5.23 -12.09 0.41
CA LYS A 128 -5.64 -13.40 0.94
C LYS A 128 -5.13 -14.58 0.11
N ARG A 129 -5.00 -14.42 -1.22
CA ARG A 129 -4.51 -15.50 -2.09
C ARG A 129 -3.04 -15.85 -1.87
N HIS A 130 -2.24 -14.96 -1.30
CA HIS A 130 -0.82 -15.23 -1.13
C HIS A 130 -0.52 -15.79 0.28
N PRO A 131 0.02 -17.01 0.42
CA PRO A 131 0.11 -17.71 1.72
C PRO A 131 1.06 -17.07 2.74
N ARG A 132 1.86 -16.08 2.31
CA ARG A 132 2.77 -15.31 3.18
C ARG A 132 2.22 -13.96 3.63
N ILE A 133 1.07 -13.54 3.11
CA ILE A 133 0.41 -12.31 3.55
C ILE A 133 -0.61 -12.69 4.62
N ASP A 134 -0.23 -12.56 5.88
CA ASP A 134 -1.05 -12.89 7.05
C ASP A 134 -1.56 -11.65 7.80
N MET A 135 -1.26 -10.45 7.28
CA MET A 135 -1.77 -9.19 7.81
C MET A 135 -2.12 -8.25 6.65
N PHE A 136 -3.33 -7.71 6.69
CA PHE A 136 -3.84 -6.66 5.82
C PHE A 136 -4.64 -5.67 6.65
N LEU A 137 -4.21 -4.42 6.69
CA LEU A 137 -4.88 -3.35 7.41
C LEU A 137 -5.43 -2.33 6.42
N TRP A 138 -6.75 -2.15 6.43
CA TRP A 138 -7.38 -1.03 5.77
C TRP A 138 -7.14 0.22 6.61
N PHE A 139 -6.46 1.21 6.04
CA PHE A 139 -6.07 2.40 6.77
C PHE A 139 -7.26 3.36 6.86
N LEU A 140 -7.57 3.71 8.11
CA LEU A 140 -8.71 4.47 8.63
C LEU A 140 -10.06 3.75 8.72
N LEU A 141 -10.65 3.85 9.92
CA LEU A 141 -12.06 3.56 10.15
C LEU A 141 -12.95 4.74 9.74
N ARG A 142 -12.53 5.97 9.99
CA ARG A 142 -13.25 7.22 9.73
C ARG A 142 -12.33 8.18 8.99
N ASP A 143 -12.86 8.85 7.96
CA ASP A 143 -12.12 9.91 7.27
C ASP A 143 -11.69 10.99 8.25
N GLU A 144 -10.58 11.63 7.91
CA GLU A 144 -10.08 12.74 8.69
C GLU A 144 -10.96 13.99 8.53
N GLN A 145 -11.00 14.83 9.57
CA GLN A 145 -11.78 16.08 9.57
C GLN A 145 -11.04 17.26 8.93
N ARG A 146 -9.78 17.05 8.51
CA ARG A 146 -8.97 18.09 7.85
C ARG A 146 -9.58 18.45 6.49
N ALA A 147 -9.22 19.61 5.96
CA ALA A 147 -9.62 20.01 4.62
C ALA A 147 -9.20 18.95 3.59
N ALA A 148 -10.00 18.73 2.54
CA ALA A 148 -9.79 17.64 1.56
C ALA A 148 -8.41 17.65 0.87
N SER A 149 -7.71 18.78 0.84
CA SER A 149 -6.34 18.88 0.31
C SER A 149 -5.25 18.43 1.30
N GLN A 150 -5.61 18.13 2.54
CA GLN A 150 -4.72 17.78 3.65
C GLN A 150 -5.21 16.56 4.44
N GLY A 151 -6.49 16.21 4.32
CA GLY A 151 -7.10 15.02 4.89
C GLY A 151 -6.85 13.78 4.04
N TRP A 152 -7.15 12.64 4.63
CA TRP A 152 -7.15 11.34 3.97
C TRP A 152 -8.53 10.70 4.13
N GLU A 153 -9.25 10.55 3.02
CA GLU A 153 -10.64 10.07 3.02
C GLU A 153 -10.79 8.60 2.63
N SER A 154 -9.91 7.74 3.14
CA SER A 154 -9.99 6.29 2.95
C SER A 154 -10.88 5.56 3.95
N GLY A 155 -11.42 6.25 4.95
CA GLY A 155 -12.21 5.67 6.02
C GLY A 155 -13.41 4.87 5.51
N LEU A 156 -13.82 3.87 6.30
CA LEU A 156 -15.09 3.15 6.11
C LEU A 156 -16.30 4.03 6.49
N LEU A 157 -16.06 5.07 7.28
CA LEU A 157 -17.00 6.12 7.66
C LEU A 157 -16.53 7.44 7.07
N THR A 158 -17.47 8.31 6.68
CA THR A 158 -17.16 9.70 6.35
C THR A 158 -16.64 10.47 7.56
N ALA A 159 -16.10 11.67 7.35
CA ALA A 159 -15.65 12.53 8.45
C ALA A 159 -16.79 12.88 9.43
N ALA A 160 -18.04 12.87 8.97
CA ALA A 160 -19.25 13.05 9.79
C ALA A 160 -19.76 11.75 10.46
N GLY A 161 -19.09 10.62 10.26
CA GLY A 161 -19.46 9.31 10.84
C GLY A 161 -20.48 8.51 10.03
N LYS A 162 -20.88 8.97 8.83
CA LYS A 162 -21.80 8.24 7.96
C LYS A 162 -21.09 7.02 7.36
N ARG A 163 -21.72 5.84 7.43
CA ARG A 163 -21.18 4.62 6.81
C ARG A 163 -21.08 4.78 5.29
N LYS A 164 -19.91 4.47 4.73
CA LYS A 164 -19.71 4.30 3.29
C LYS A 164 -20.06 2.86 2.87
N PRO A 165 -20.31 2.58 1.58
CA PRO A 165 -20.49 1.21 1.08
C PRO A 165 -19.33 0.27 1.44
N SER A 166 -18.11 0.80 1.57
CA SER A 166 -16.91 0.08 2.00
C SER A 166 -17.04 -0.48 3.42
N PHE A 167 -17.81 0.16 4.31
CA PHE A 167 -18.10 -0.37 5.65
C PHE A 167 -18.75 -1.76 5.58
N ALA A 168 -19.83 -1.87 4.81
CA ALA A 168 -20.54 -3.13 4.66
C ALA A 168 -19.69 -4.17 3.90
N ALA A 169 -18.89 -3.73 2.92
CA ALA A 169 -17.95 -4.60 2.22
C ALA A 169 -16.88 -5.17 3.19
N PHE A 170 -16.32 -4.34 4.05
CA PHE A 170 -15.34 -4.75 5.06
C PHE A 170 -15.91 -5.79 6.02
N GLN A 171 -17.14 -5.60 6.51
CA GLN A 171 -17.82 -6.58 7.39
C GLN A 171 -18.05 -7.95 6.73
N ARG A 172 -18.11 -8.01 5.40
CA ARG A 172 -18.29 -9.27 4.66
C ARG A 172 -16.97 -9.97 4.34
N LEU A 173 -15.83 -9.33 4.56
CA LEU A 173 -14.53 -9.99 4.39
C LEU A 173 -14.45 -11.15 5.39
N ARG A 174 -14.23 -12.37 4.90
CA ARG A 174 -14.05 -13.56 5.73
C ARG A 174 -12.60 -14.01 5.66
N GLY A 175 -12.03 -14.34 6.81
CA GLY A 175 -10.75 -15.05 6.97
C GLY A 175 -10.84 -16.46 6.43
#